data_AF-A0A351SRP8-F1
#
_entry.id   AF-A0A351SRP8-F1
#
_cell.length_a   1.000
_cell.length_b   1.000
_cell.length_c   1.000
_cell.angle_alpha   90.00
_cell.angle_beta   90.00
_cell.angle_gamma   90.00
#
_symmetry.space_group_name_H-M   'P 1'
#
loop_
_entity.id
_entity.type
_entity.pdbx_description
1 polymer ?
#
loop_
_entity_poly.entity_id
_entity_poly.type
_entity_poly.pdbx_seq_one_letter_code
_entity_poly.pdbx_strand_id
1 'polypeptide(L)'
;EEIGNIGSIKNAIGYLNRDRNIVTGGLAGYSMTLTNYEDKNALLEAFDKGDVSYILVPMIEYLDVILSKLYTIVYHLSDMKDYYYLANTDDAVLASIMSKFYNKWEEEKQEESFLKSEYDLFVSKLRITEKELDALNNKKYRYGFLDFAPYDTKEGGVYGGLSAKYVENFSKLSGIEFEYDKYSSFSKFTKAISKGSVDLFTNYYTLETSMTNIWSLYGVDISFVMSNKDKRVVNNLNAIKDETVYVKENTSLINTLKSLGVNTKTYENDKELKNIFEDNGIVAMEYAHYLVFKETSKTANERFRQSTAKSLSFQSNNDAVFNKLFSYYVMTIDKNQILFTGLEDYYTATRSGT
;
A
#
# COMPACT_ATOMS: atom_id res chain seq x y z
N GLU A 1 -8.04 4.81 -12.87
CA GLU A 1 -7.70 5.92 -11.96
C GLU A 1 -7.84 5.37 -10.54
N GLU A 2 -6.83 5.55 -9.71
CA GLU A 2 -6.89 5.12 -8.31
C GLU A 2 -7.83 6.03 -7.53
N ILE A 3 -8.54 5.44 -6.57
CA ILE A 3 -9.57 6.15 -5.83
C ILE A 3 -9.06 6.36 -4.40
N GLY A 4 -8.57 7.56 -4.09
CA GLY A 4 -8.07 7.86 -2.74
C GLY A 4 -9.18 7.79 -1.67
N ASN A 5 -10.43 8.10 -2.06
CA ASN A 5 -11.60 8.12 -1.19
C ASN A 5 -12.82 7.58 -1.96
N ILE A 6 -13.51 6.58 -1.41
CA ILE A 6 -14.71 5.98 -2.01
C ILE A 6 -15.80 7.01 -2.32
N GLY A 7 -15.91 8.09 -1.53
CA GLY A 7 -16.88 9.16 -1.74
C GLY A 7 -16.61 10.04 -2.97
N SER A 8 -15.44 9.92 -3.62
CA SER A 8 -15.19 10.59 -4.90
C SER A 8 -15.83 9.86 -6.09
N ILE A 9 -16.24 8.60 -5.91
CA ILE A 9 -16.91 7.84 -6.97
C ILE A 9 -18.33 8.37 -7.17
N LYS A 10 -18.57 8.95 -8.35
CA LYS A 10 -19.91 9.44 -8.76
C LYS A 10 -20.61 8.52 -9.75
N ASN A 11 -19.87 7.59 -10.34
CA ASN A 11 -20.38 6.66 -11.35
C ASN A 11 -21.21 5.53 -10.73
N ALA A 12 -21.90 4.77 -11.58
CA ALA A 12 -22.66 3.60 -11.16
C ALA A 12 -21.73 2.45 -10.75
N ILE A 13 -22.04 1.83 -9.60
CA ILE A 13 -21.35 0.67 -9.04
C ILE A 13 -22.29 -0.54 -9.05
N GLY A 14 -21.87 -1.60 -9.73
CA GLY A 14 -22.54 -2.89 -9.74
C GLY A 14 -22.18 -3.74 -8.52
N TYR A 15 -23.14 -4.49 -7.97
CA TYR A 15 -22.89 -5.48 -6.91
C TYR A 15 -23.92 -6.62 -6.99
N LEU A 16 -23.72 -7.72 -6.27
CA LEU A 16 -24.67 -8.84 -6.28
C LEU A 16 -25.83 -8.63 -5.30
N ASN A 17 -27.00 -9.17 -5.66
CA ASN A 17 -28.20 -9.13 -4.83
C ASN A 17 -28.00 -9.67 -3.41
N ARG A 18 -27.25 -10.78 -3.30
CA ARG A 18 -26.92 -11.40 -2.01
C ARG A 18 -26.16 -10.44 -1.07
N ASP A 19 -25.41 -9.48 -1.63
CA ASP A 19 -24.55 -8.55 -0.89
C ASP A 19 -25.26 -7.22 -0.57
N ARG A 20 -26.53 -7.06 -0.96
CA ARG A 20 -27.28 -5.80 -0.86
C ARG A 20 -27.25 -5.15 0.52
N ASN A 21 -27.45 -5.93 1.57
CA ASN A 21 -27.50 -5.38 2.93
C ASN A 21 -26.13 -4.84 3.36
N ILE A 22 -25.05 -5.56 3.03
CA ILE A 22 -23.67 -5.14 3.37
C ILE A 22 -23.30 -3.89 2.57
N VAL A 23 -23.56 -3.90 1.26
CA VAL A 23 -23.21 -2.79 0.36
C VAL A 23 -24.00 -1.51 0.71
N THR A 24 -25.32 -1.60 0.82
CA THR A 24 -26.16 -0.43 1.13
C THR A 24 -25.94 0.11 2.54
N GLY A 25 -25.65 -0.78 3.51
CA GLY A 25 -25.29 -0.39 4.86
C GLY A 25 -23.94 0.31 4.93
N GLY A 26 -22.88 -0.29 4.39
CA GLY A 26 -21.53 0.26 4.49
C GLY A 26 -21.26 1.45 3.57
N LEU A 27 -22.07 1.66 2.53
CA LEU A 27 -22.03 2.85 1.67
C LEU A 27 -23.13 3.88 2.01
N ALA A 28 -23.82 3.70 3.13
CA ALA A 28 -24.79 4.68 3.60
C ALA A 28 -24.13 6.05 3.81
N GLY A 29 -24.70 7.09 3.19
CA GLY A 29 -24.19 8.46 3.29
C GLY A 29 -23.31 8.92 2.12
N TYR A 30 -22.94 8.03 1.20
CA TYR A 30 -22.28 8.43 -0.05
C TYR A 30 -23.30 8.65 -1.18
N SER A 31 -23.02 9.61 -2.06
CA SER A 31 -23.91 10.00 -3.16
C SER A 31 -23.61 9.24 -4.47
N MET A 32 -23.51 7.92 -4.40
CA MET A 32 -23.20 7.05 -5.55
C MET A 32 -24.44 6.29 -6.05
N THR A 33 -24.44 5.94 -7.34
CA THR A 33 -25.50 5.11 -7.92
C THR A 33 -25.14 3.64 -7.72
N LEU A 34 -25.99 2.88 -7.06
CA LEU A 34 -25.79 1.46 -6.76
C LEU A 34 -26.79 0.62 -7.57
N THR A 35 -26.28 -0.35 -8.33
CA THR A 35 -27.09 -1.25 -9.16
C THR A 35 -26.79 -2.70 -8.79
N ASN A 36 -27.83 -3.44 -8.41
CA ASN A 36 -27.74 -4.83 -8.02
C ASN A 36 -28.00 -5.77 -9.20
N TYR A 37 -27.31 -6.90 -9.22
CA TYR A 37 -27.45 -7.96 -10.21
C TYR A 37 -27.72 -9.30 -9.55
N GLU A 38 -28.49 -10.17 -10.22
CA GLU A 38 -28.91 -11.46 -9.66
C GLU A 38 -27.72 -12.41 -9.43
N ASP A 39 -26.77 -12.45 -10.37
CA ASP A 39 -25.65 -13.37 -10.34
C ASP A 39 -24.37 -12.78 -10.96
N LYS A 40 -23.27 -13.55 -10.83
CA LYS A 40 -21.93 -13.22 -11.32
C LYS A 40 -21.91 -12.93 -12.82
N ASN A 41 -22.67 -13.65 -13.63
CA ASN A 41 -22.66 -13.47 -15.08
C ASN A 41 -23.34 -12.15 -15.46
N ALA A 42 -24.51 -11.88 -14.90
CA ALA A 42 -25.23 -10.63 -15.15
C ALA A 42 -24.41 -9.39 -14.74
N LEU A 43 -23.74 -9.46 -13.58
CA LEU A 43 -22.85 -8.39 -13.11
C LEU A 43 -21.68 -8.15 -14.06
N LEU A 44 -20.99 -9.21 -14.48
CA LEU A 44 -19.83 -9.10 -15.36
C LEU A 44 -20.21 -8.64 -16.77
N GLU A 45 -21.37 -9.08 -17.29
CA GLU A 45 -21.88 -8.58 -18.56
C GLU A 45 -22.19 -7.09 -18.52
N ALA A 46 -22.82 -6.61 -17.45
CA ALA A 46 -23.11 -5.20 -17.29
C ALA A 46 -21.83 -4.35 -17.16
N PHE A 47 -20.81 -4.87 -16.47
CA PHE A 47 -19.51 -4.23 -16.40
C PHE A 47 -18.79 -4.20 -17.76
N ASP A 48 -18.75 -5.33 -18.47
CA ASP A 48 -18.13 -5.43 -19.80
C ASP A 48 -18.84 -4.55 -20.86
N LYS A 49 -20.16 -4.31 -20.73
CA LYS A 49 -20.95 -3.39 -21.57
C LYS A 49 -20.80 -1.91 -21.18
N GLY A 50 -20.26 -1.62 -20.00
CA GLY A 50 -20.14 -0.26 -19.46
C GLY A 50 -21.42 0.30 -18.85
N ASP A 51 -22.41 -0.55 -18.55
CA ASP A 51 -23.66 -0.16 -17.87
C ASP A 51 -23.37 0.31 -16.43
N VAL A 52 -22.31 -0.24 -15.82
CA VAL A 52 -21.70 0.23 -14.57
C VAL A 52 -20.22 0.52 -14.80
N SER A 53 -19.67 1.51 -14.09
CA SER A 53 -18.25 1.89 -14.24
C SER A 53 -17.34 1.16 -13.25
N TYR A 54 -17.90 0.59 -12.19
CA TYR A 54 -17.19 -0.19 -11.18
C TYR A 54 -18.06 -1.36 -10.74
N ILE A 55 -17.42 -2.39 -10.19
CA ILE A 55 -18.12 -3.47 -9.47
C ILE A 55 -17.53 -3.60 -8.07
N LEU A 56 -18.39 -3.90 -7.10
CA LEU A 56 -18.02 -4.23 -5.73
C LEU A 56 -18.32 -5.71 -5.49
N VAL A 57 -17.28 -6.49 -5.20
CA VAL A 57 -17.33 -7.94 -5.08
C VAL A 57 -16.40 -8.43 -3.98
N PRO A 58 -16.67 -9.59 -3.34
CA PRO A 58 -15.73 -10.23 -2.44
C PRO A 58 -14.43 -10.59 -3.18
N MET A 59 -13.30 -10.01 -2.78
CA MET A 59 -12.04 -10.12 -3.52
C MET A 59 -11.62 -11.58 -3.73
N ILE A 60 -11.66 -12.40 -2.68
CA ILE A 60 -11.20 -13.80 -2.74
C ILE A 60 -12.04 -14.62 -3.74
N GLU A 61 -13.37 -14.42 -3.79
CA GLU A 61 -14.27 -15.14 -4.71
C GLU A 61 -14.14 -14.71 -6.17
N TYR A 62 -13.60 -13.51 -6.40
CA TYR A 62 -13.47 -12.91 -7.74
C TYR A 62 -12.02 -12.78 -8.20
N LEU A 63 -11.05 -13.20 -7.39
CA LEU A 63 -9.63 -13.08 -7.72
C LEU A 63 -9.31 -13.79 -9.03
N ASP A 64 -9.95 -14.94 -9.30
CA ASP A 64 -9.82 -15.66 -10.57
C ASP A 64 -10.26 -14.84 -11.80
N VAL A 65 -11.37 -14.11 -11.67
CA VAL A 65 -11.90 -13.20 -12.70
C VAL A 65 -11.02 -11.97 -12.83
N ILE A 66 -10.64 -11.34 -11.72
CA ILE A 66 -9.77 -10.16 -11.70
C ILE A 66 -8.49 -10.45 -12.47
N LEU A 67 -7.83 -11.57 -12.15
CA LEU A 67 -6.58 -11.98 -12.79
C LEU A 67 -6.77 -12.39 -14.26
N SER A 68 -7.83 -13.14 -14.59
CA SER A 68 -8.04 -13.64 -15.96
C SER A 68 -8.52 -12.57 -16.95
N LYS A 69 -9.34 -11.61 -16.48
CA LYS A 69 -9.82 -10.46 -17.24
C LYS A 69 -8.89 -9.26 -17.17
N LEU A 70 -7.85 -9.34 -16.35
CA LEU A 70 -6.89 -8.25 -16.12
C LEU A 70 -7.57 -6.97 -15.60
N TYR A 71 -8.55 -7.14 -14.72
CA TYR A 71 -9.20 -6.01 -14.06
C TYR A 71 -8.28 -5.39 -13.01
N THR A 72 -8.43 -4.08 -12.80
CA THR A 72 -7.67 -3.35 -11.78
C THR A 72 -8.51 -3.19 -10.52
N ILE A 73 -7.97 -3.60 -9.37
CA ILE A 73 -8.53 -3.23 -8.07
C ILE A 73 -8.12 -1.78 -7.81
N VAL A 74 -9.11 -0.92 -7.55
CA VAL A 74 -8.90 0.53 -7.34
C VAL A 74 -9.23 0.99 -5.93
N TYR A 75 -9.87 0.12 -5.12
CA TYR A 75 -10.25 0.41 -3.75
C TYR A 75 -10.58 -0.89 -2.99
N HIS A 76 -10.24 -0.93 -1.70
CA HIS A 76 -10.64 -2.00 -0.78
C HIS A 76 -11.62 -1.47 0.27
N LEU A 77 -12.67 -2.24 0.55
CA LEU A 77 -13.62 -2.01 1.64
C LEU A 77 -13.46 -3.13 2.68
N SER A 78 -12.26 -3.22 3.28
CA SER A 78 -11.87 -4.33 4.16
C SER A 78 -12.63 -4.39 5.49
N ASP A 79 -13.42 -3.36 5.81
CA ASP A 79 -14.36 -3.33 6.93
C ASP A 79 -15.71 -4.00 6.62
N MET A 80 -16.02 -4.24 5.33
CA MET A 80 -17.14 -5.07 4.89
C MET A 80 -16.71 -6.54 4.88
N LYS A 81 -17.00 -7.25 5.98
CA LYS A 81 -16.55 -8.62 6.17
C LYS A 81 -17.55 -9.64 5.61
N ASP A 82 -17.02 -10.59 4.85
CA ASP A 82 -17.69 -11.83 4.50
C ASP A 82 -16.99 -12.98 5.25
N TYR A 83 -17.77 -13.86 5.88
CA TYR A 83 -17.25 -14.87 6.79
C TYR A 83 -17.50 -16.27 6.24
N TYR A 84 -16.42 -17.04 6.12
CA TYR A 84 -16.47 -18.47 5.88
C TYR A 84 -16.52 -19.18 7.23
N TYR A 85 -17.50 -20.05 7.43
CA TYR A 85 -17.61 -20.87 8.63
C TYR A 85 -17.79 -22.34 8.26
N LEU A 86 -17.19 -23.22 9.07
CA LEU A 86 -17.49 -24.63 9.03
C LEU A 86 -18.71 -24.89 9.90
N ALA A 87 -19.80 -25.36 9.31
CA ALA A 87 -20.96 -25.77 10.07
C ALA A 87 -20.64 -27.04 10.87
N ASN A 88 -20.98 -27.04 12.16
CA ASN A 88 -20.90 -28.25 12.97
C ASN A 88 -21.94 -29.26 12.49
N THR A 89 -21.57 -30.53 12.56
CA THR A 89 -22.51 -31.65 12.46
C THR A 89 -23.31 -31.79 13.76
N ASP A 90 -24.52 -32.35 13.67
CA ASP A 90 -25.36 -32.67 14.82
C ASP A 90 -24.74 -33.78 15.71
N ASP A 91 -23.77 -34.53 15.18
CA ASP A 91 -23.01 -35.53 15.95
C ASP A 91 -21.89 -34.85 16.76
N ALA A 92 -22.09 -34.76 18.08
CA ALA A 92 -21.15 -34.10 18.99
C ALA A 92 -19.73 -34.72 18.99
N VAL A 93 -19.61 -36.03 18.74
CA VAL A 93 -18.30 -36.71 18.68
C VAL A 93 -17.58 -36.32 17.41
N LEU A 94 -18.27 -36.39 16.28
CA LEU A 94 -17.71 -35.97 14.99
C LEU A 94 -17.37 -34.47 14.97
N ALA A 95 -18.23 -33.62 15.53
CA ALA A 95 -17.96 -32.19 15.67
C ALA A 95 -16.67 -31.93 16.48
N SER A 96 -16.52 -32.61 17.64
CA SER A 96 -15.31 -32.49 18.47
C SER A 96 -14.05 -32.94 17.73
N ILE A 97 -14.13 -34.02 16.96
CA ILE A 97 -13.02 -34.52 16.15
C ILE A 97 -12.67 -33.50 15.06
N MET A 98 -13.66 -33.02 14.30
CA MET A 98 -13.46 -32.04 13.22
C MET A 98 -12.81 -30.75 13.73
N SER A 99 -13.29 -30.19 14.85
CA SER A 99 -12.71 -28.98 15.44
C SER A 99 -11.24 -29.16 15.82
N LYS A 100 -10.86 -30.32 16.39
CA LYS A 100 -9.45 -30.59 16.74
C LYS A 100 -8.56 -30.63 15.50
N PHE A 101 -9.01 -31.31 14.45
CA PHE A 101 -8.23 -31.39 13.20
C PHE A 101 -8.17 -30.05 12.47
N TYR A 102 -9.27 -29.29 12.45
CA TYR A 102 -9.29 -27.95 11.87
C TYR A 102 -8.33 -27.01 12.61
N ASN A 103 -8.42 -26.90 13.94
CA ASN A 103 -7.55 -26.00 14.71
C ASN A 103 -6.07 -26.36 14.54
N LYS A 104 -5.75 -27.66 14.48
CA LYS A 104 -4.37 -28.10 14.21
C LYS A 104 -3.91 -27.69 12.81
N TRP A 105 -4.75 -27.90 11.80
CA TRP A 105 -4.44 -27.47 10.43
C TRP A 105 -4.32 -25.94 10.33
N GLU A 106 -5.20 -25.20 11.01
CA GLU A 106 -5.20 -23.74 11.08
C GLU A 106 -3.85 -23.23 11.57
N GLU A 107 -3.39 -23.75 12.71
CA GLU A 107 -2.12 -23.36 13.34
C GLU A 107 -0.89 -23.78 12.51
N GLU A 108 -0.88 -24.98 11.95
CA GLU A 108 0.34 -25.57 11.36
C GLU A 108 0.45 -25.37 9.84
N LYS A 109 -0.67 -25.15 9.14
CA LYS A 109 -0.75 -25.35 7.68
C LYS A 109 -1.60 -24.36 6.91
N GLN A 110 -2.46 -23.57 7.54
CA GLN A 110 -3.38 -22.69 6.82
C GLN A 110 -2.63 -21.64 5.98
N GLU A 111 -1.68 -20.91 6.56
CA GLU A 111 -0.94 -19.86 5.84
C GLU A 111 -0.20 -20.44 4.62
N GLU A 112 0.58 -21.51 4.82
CA GLU A 112 1.29 -22.22 3.75
C GLU A 112 0.34 -22.70 2.63
N SER A 113 -0.79 -23.32 3.02
CA SER A 113 -1.79 -23.83 2.08
C SER A 113 -2.46 -22.71 1.29
N PHE A 114 -2.75 -21.59 1.97
CA PHE A 114 -3.37 -20.42 1.38
C PHE A 114 -2.44 -19.74 0.38
N LEU A 115 -1.21 -19.41 0.79
CA LEU A 115 -0.22 -18.76 -0.07
C LEU A 115 0.10 -19.61 -1.30
N LYS A 116 0.26 -20.93 -1.13
CA LYS A 116 0.48 -21.83 -2.26
C LYS A 116 -0.70 -21.82 -3.23
N SER A 117 -1.92 -21.92 -2.72
CA SER A 117 -3.13 -21.92 -3.57
C SER A 117 -3.34 -20.58 -4.27
N GLU A 118 -3.05 -19.47 -3.58
CA GLU A 118 -3.10 -18.13 -4.13
C GLU A 118 -2.05 -17.95 -5.23
N TYR A 119 -0.80 -18.34 -5.00
CA TYR A 119 0.25 -18.27 -6.01
C TYR A 119 -0.08 -19.12 -7.26
N ASP A 120 -0.55 -20.36 -7.06
CA ASP A 120 -1.00 -21.23 -8.15
C ASP A 120 -2.14 -20.56 -8.96
N LEU A 121 -3.05 -19.84 -8.30
CA LEU A 121 -4.10 -19.05 -8.94
C LEU A 121 -3.52 -17.88 -9.75
N PHE A 122 -2.59 -17.11 -9.19
CA PHE A 122 -1.90 -16.02 -9.89
C PHE A 122 -1.20 -16.51 -11.16
N VAL A 123 -0.37 -17.54 -11.03
CA VAL A 123 0.36 -18.14 -12.15
C VAL A 123 -0.59 -18.61 -13.24
N SER A 124 -1.61 -19.38 -12.88
CA SER A 124 -2.55 -19.95 -13.85
C SER A 124 -3.41 -18.88 -14.54
N LYS A 125 -3.96 -17.92 -13.79
CA LYS A 125 -4.90 -16.92 -14.32
C LYS A 125 -4.21 -15.76 -15.04
N LEU A 126 -2.99 -15.40 -14.63
CA LEU A 126 -2.14 -14.48 -15.39
C LEU A 126 -1.45 -15.16 -16.59
N ARG A 127 -1.64 -16.47 -16.77
CA ARG A 127 -1.10 -17.28 -17.87
C ARG A 127 0.43 -17.25 -17.93
N ILE A 128 1.07 -17.34 -16.77
CA ILE A 128 2.53 -17.44 -16.67
C ILE A 128 2.92 -18.88 -17.00
N THR A 129 3.80 -19.04 -17.99
CA THR A 129 4.26 -20.36 -18.46
C THR A 129 5.36 -20.93 -17.58
N GLU A 130 5.57 -22.25 -17.62
CA GLU A 130 6.66 -22.91 -16.87
C GLU A 130 8.03 -22.30 -17.19
N LYS A 131 8.30 -21.99 -18.46
CA LYS A 131 9.54 -21.32 -18.88
C LYS A 131 9.71 -19.93 -18.24
N GLU A 132 8.62 -19.18 -18.10
CA GLU A 132 8.64 -17.88 -17.45
C GLU A 132 8.82 -18.02 -15.94
N LEU A 133 8.24 -19.04 -15.31
CA LEU A 133 8.47 -19.37 -13.90
C LEU A 133 9.94 -19.74 -13.65
N ASP A 134 10.52 -20.57 -14.51
CA ASP A 134 11.94 -20.93 -14.42
C ASP A 134 12.83 -19.67 -14.52
N ALA A 135 12.47 -18.72 -15.39
CA ALA A 135 13.19 -17.46 -15.50
C ALA A 135 13.02 -16.58 -14.25
N LEU A 136 11.81 -16.52 -13.68
CA LEU A 136 11.53 -15.78 -12.45
C LEU A 136 12.33 -16.32 -11.26
N ASN A 137 12.42 -17.65 -11.14
CA ASN A 137 13.00 -18.34 -9.99
C ASN A 137 14.54 -18.49 -10.06
N ASN A 138 15.13 -18.42 -11.26
CA ASN A 138 16.58 -18.60 -11.45
C ASN A 138 17.42 -17.35 -11.16
N LYS A 139 16.84 -16.32 -10.52
CA LYS A 139 17.54 -15.07 -10.22
C LYS A 139 17.23 -14.61 -8.80
N LYS A 140 18.22 -13.94 -8.19
CA LYS A 140 18.03 -13.17 -6.96
C LYS A 140 17.78 -11.71 -7.33
N TYR A 141 16.71 -11.13 -6.79
CA TYR A 141 16.31 -9.77 -7.09
C TYR A 141 16.95 -8.80 -6.10
N ARG A 142 17.32 -7.60 -6.53
CA ARG A 142 17.94 -6.59 -5.66
C ARG A 142 16.97 -5.46 -5.39
N TYR A 143 16.51 -5.37 -4.15
CA TYR A 143 15.72 -4.25 -3.68
C TYR A 143 16.63 -3.18 -3.05
N GLY A 144 16.66 -1.98 -3.61
CA GLY A 144 17.53 -0.89 -3.18
C GLY A 144 16.79 0.22 -2.45
N PHE A 145 17.37 0.77 -1.37
CA PHE A 145 16.73 1.85 -0.60
C PHE A 145 17.73 2.75 0.14
N LEU A 146 17.26 3.92 0.59
CA LEU A 146 17.87 4.69 1.68
C LEU A 146 17.00 4.51 2.92
N ASP A 147 17.56 4.69 4.12
CA ASP A 147 16.72 4.81 5.30
C ASP A 147 15.74 5.97 5.15
N PHE A 148 14.45 5.65 5.21
CA PHE A 148 13.38 6.62 5.10
C PHE A 148 12.16 6.11 5.86
N ALA A 149 12.07 6.50 7.13
CA ALA A 149 10.98 6.06 7.99
C ALA A 149 9.61 6.56 7.49
N PRO A 150 8.53 5.75 7.66
CA PRO A 150 8.52 4.33 8.03
C PRO A 150 8.61 3.37 6.83
N TYR A 151 8.98 3.85 5.64
CA TYR A 151 8.92 3.05 4.42
C TYR A 151 9.98 1.98 4.36
N ASP A 152 11.23 2.37 4.62
CA ASP A 152 12.39 1.49 4.55
C ASP A 152 13.33 1.79 5.72
N THR A 153 13.69 0.75 6.45
CA THR A 153 14.78 0.77 7.44
C THR A 153 15.47 -0.58 7.46
N LYS A 154 16.76 -0.61 7.81
CA LYS A 154 17.46 -1.86 8.10
C LYS A 154 18.42 -1.67 9.25
N GLU A 155 18.08 -2.30 10.37
CA GLU A 155 18.79 -2.23 11.64
C GLU A 155 18.94 -3.64 12.21
N GLY A 156 20.11 -3.95 12.80
CA GLY A 156 20.38 -5.30 13.32
C GLY A 156 20.29 -6.43 12.28
N GLY A 157 20.36 -6.11 10.98
CA GLY A 157 20.16 -7.06 9.88
C GLY A 157 18.69 -7.29 9.48
N VAL A 158 17.74 -6.75 10.25
CA VAL A 158 16.31 -6.83 9.99
C VAL A 158 15.91 -5.66 9.09
N TYR A 159 15.42 -5.96 7.89
CA TYR A 159 14.81 -4.97 6.99
C TYR A 159 13.33 -4.85 7.34
N GLY A 160 12.83 -3.63 7.47
CA GLY A 160 11.42 -3.41 7.81
C GLY A 160 10.83 -2.08 7.33
N GLY A 161 9.51 -1.97 7.40
CA GLY A 161 8.75 -0.80 6.99
C GLY A 161 7.63 -1.08 6.00
N LEU A 162 6.95 -0.02 5.53
CA LEU A 162 5.83 -0.17 4.58
C LEU A 162 6.27 -0.79 3.25
N SER A 163 7.37 -0.31 2.67
CA SER A 163 7.92 -0.90 1.45
C SER A 163 8.37 -2.33 1.70
N ALA A 164 9.01 -2.56 2.86
CA ALA A 164 9.49 -3.87 3.24
C ALA A 164 8.35 -4.87 3.30
N LYS A 165 7.20 -4.47 3.87
CA LYS A 165 6.06 -5.36 4.03
C LYS A 165 5.47 -5.82 2.70
N TYR A 166 5.45 -4.95 1.68
CA TYR A 166 5.08 -5.35 0.31
C TYR A 166 6.04 -6.41 -0.23
N VAL A 167 7.35 -6.18 -0.14
CA VAL A 167 8.35 -7.06 -0.73
C VAL A 167 8.46 -8.39 0.03
N GLU A 168 8.40 -8.36 1.36
CA GLU A 168 8.42 -9.54 2.23
C GLU A 168 7.21 -10.44 1.95
N ASN A 169 6.00 -9.90 1.96
CA ASN A 169 4.80 -10.68 1.71
C ASN A 169 4.75 -11.18 0.26
N PHE A 170 5.24 -10.41 -0.71
CA PHE A 170 5.40 -10.89 -2.08
C PHE A 170 6.38 -12.06 -2.16
N SER A 171 7.50 -12.00 -1.42
CA SER A 171 8.47 -13.08 -1.34
C SER A 171 7.85 -14.36 -0.76
N LYS A 172 7.03 -14.21 0.30
CA LYS A 172 6.30 -15.34 0.91
C LYS A 172 5.29 -15.97 -0.05
N LEU A 173 4.56 -15.16 -0.81
CA LEU A 173 3.60 -15.64 -1.81
C LEU A 173 4.30 -16.38 -2.95
N SER A 174 5.31 -15.74 -3.55
CA SER A 174 5.90 -16.18 -4.83
C SER A 174 7.09 -17.13 -4.69
N GLY A 175 7.72 -17.18 -3.52
CA GLY A 175 9.02 -17.83 -3.33
C GLY A 175 10.20 -17.06 -3.93
N ILE A 176 9.98 -15.86 -4.48
CA ILE A 176 11.05 -15.01 -5.02
C ILE A 176 11.87 -14.43 -3.87
N GLU A 177 13.19 -14.58 -3.96
CA GLU A 177 14.13 -14.03 -2.97
C GLU A 177 14.64 -12.63 -3.38
N PHE A 178 14.68 -11.73 -2.40
CA PHE A 178 15.28 -10.40 -2.53
C PHE A 178 16.53 -10.24 -1.66
N GLU A 179 17.56 -9.62 -2.23
CA GLU A 179 18.66 -9.01 -1.52
C GLU A 179 18.35 -7.53 -1.26
N TYR A 180 18.50 -7.09 0.00
CA TYR A 180 18.14 -5.75 0.45
C TYR A 180 19.38 -4.87 0.60
N ASP A 181 19.56 -3.96 -0.35
CA ASP A 181 20.71 -3.05 -0.46
C ASP A 181 20.40 -1.66 0.12
N LYS A 182 20.93 -1.39 1.32
CA LYS A 182 20.89 -0.07 1.97
C LYS A 182 22.01 0.82 1.43
N TYR A 183 21.65 1.97 0.86
CA TYR A 183 22.60 2.96 0.36
C TYR A 183 22.83 4.07 1.39
N SER A 184 24.06 4.56 1.49
CA SER A 184 24.41 5.57 2.49
C SER A 184 24.07 7.01 2.09
N SER A 185 23.71 7.24 0.83
CA SER A 185 23.36 8.57 0.32
C SER A 185 22.59 8.50 -0.99
N PHE A 186 21.78 9.52 -1.24
CA PHE A 186 20.99 9.66 -2.48
C PHE A 186 21.85 9.58 -3.74
N SER A 187 23.04 10.20 -3.74
CA SER A 187 23.98 10.13 -4.88
C SER A 187 24.48 8.70 -5.15
N LYS A 188 24.77 7.91 -4.11
CA LYS A 188 25.17 6.50 -4.31
C LYS A 188 24.02 5.65 -4.83
N PHE A 189 22.83 5.87 -4.30
CA PHE A 189 21.63 5.15 -4.70
C PHE A 189 21.28 5.40 -6.18
N THR A 190 21.22 6.67 -6.59
CA THR A 190 20.95 7.06 -7.99
C THR A 190 22.02 6.53 -8.96
N LYS A 191 23.28 6.52 -8.55
CA LYS A 191 24.36 5.90 -9.33
C LYS A 191 24.20 4.39 -9.47
N ALA A 192 23.64 3.70 -8.47
CA ALA A 192 23.37 2.28 -8.55
C ALA A 192 22.18 1.96 -9.47
N ILE A 193 21.11 2.75 -9.38
CA ILE A 193 19.95 2.67 -10.28
C ILE A 193 20.39 2.84 -11.74
N SER A 194 21.13 3.91 -12.06
CA SER A 194 21.59 4.19 -13.43
C SER A 194 22.54 3.14 -14.00
N LYS A 195 23.20 2.35 -13.15
CA LYS A 195 24.06 1.22 -13.54
C LYS A 195 23.30 -0.10 -13.68
N GLY A 196 21.99 -0.13 -13.43
CA GLY A 196 21.20 -1.36 -13.42
C GLY A 196 21.55 -2.29 -12.25
N SER A 197 22.08 -1.76 -11.16
CA SER A 197 22.40 -2.55 -9.95
C SER A 197 21.26 -2.62 -8.94
N VAL A 198 20.11 -2.00 -9.25
CA VAL A 198 18.88 -2.03 -8.45
C VAL A 198 17.78 -2.53 -9.37
N ASP A 199 17.09 -3.60 -8.96
CA ASP A 199 16.01 -4.21 -9.73
C ASP A 199 14.66 -3.61 -9.35
N LEU A 200 14.46 -3.28 -8.07
CA LEU A 200 13.22 -2.76 -7.53
C LEU A 200 13.52 -1.72 -6.44
N PHE A 201 12.75 -0.64 -6.39
CA PHE A 201 12.75 0.28 -5.25
C PHE A 201 11.43 1.04 -5.16
N THR A 202 11.09 1.53 -3.97
CA THR A 202 9.95 2.43 -3.79
C THR A 202 10.34 3.87 -4.08
N ASN A 203 9.58 4.56 -4.93
CA ASN A 203 9.89 5.92 -5.38
C ASN A 203 9.14 6.99 -4.57
N TYR A 204 9.54 7.17 -3.30
CA TYR A 204 9.17 8.35 -2.50
C TYR A 204 10.13 9.54 -2.74
N TYR A 205 10.94 9.48 -3.79
CA TYR A 205 11.93 10.49 -4.17
C TYR A 205 11.50 11.32 -5.39
N THR A 206 12.28 12.36 -5.72
CA THR A 206 12.12 13.10 -6.99
C THR A 206 12.78 12.41 -8.19
N LEU A 207 12.93 11.09 -8.15
CA LEU A 207 13.65 10.34 -9.19
C LEU A 207 12.75 10.03 -10.38
N GLU A 208 13.16 10.52 -11.54
CA GLU A 208 12.64 10.10 -12.83
C GLU A 208 13.54 9.02 -13.41
N THR A 209 12.96 7.87 -13.73
CA THR A 209 13.68 6.74 -14.34
C THR A 209 12.89 6.19 -15.51
N SER A 210 13.55 5.41 -16.38
CA SER A 210 12.89 4.67 -17.46
C SER A 210 12.31 3.32 -16.99
N MET A 211 12.36 3.02 -15.69
CA MET A 211 11.85 1.76 -15.14
C MET A 211 10.32 1.71 -15.18
N THR A 212 9.79 0.50 -15.12
CA THR A 212 8.32 0.30 -15.08
C THR A 212 7.79 0.79 -13.75
N ASN A 213 6.78 1.63 -13.77
CA ASN A 213 6.12 2.10 -12.56
C ASN A 213 4.96 1.18 -12.17
N ILE A 214 4.95 0.74 -10.93
CA ILE A 214 3.93 -0.15 -10.35
C ILE A 214 3.30 0.60 -9.18
N TRP A 215 2.03 0.98 -9.33
CA TRP A 215 1.29 1.73 -8.33
C TRP A 215 0.67 0.80 -7.29
N SER A 216 0.78 1.18 -6.01
CA SER A 216 -0.03 0.58 -4.95
C SER A 216 -1.28 1.40 -4.67
N LEU A 217 -2.18 0.85 -3.86
CA LEU A 217 -3.38 1.55 -3.39
C LEU A 217 -3.13 2.43 -2.17
N TYR A 218 -1.86 2.53 -1.72
CA TYR A 218 -1.50 3.35 -0.56
C TYR A 218 -1.36 4.82 -0.97
N GLY A 219 -2.44 5.57 -0.78
CA GLY A 219 -2.47 7.02 -0.96
C GLY A 219 -1.57 7.75 0.03
N VAL A 220 -0.82 8.74 -0.46
CA VAL A 220 0.12 9.54 0.33
C VAL A 220 -0.54 10.84 0.75
N ASP A 221 -1.05 10.89 1.98
CA ASP A 221 -1.52 12.12 2.61
C ASP A 221 -0.36 12.95 3.18
N ILE A 222 -0.55 14.27 3.26
CA ILE A 222 0.45 15.22 3.79
C ILE A 222 -0.03 15.79 5.13
N SER A 223 0.77 15.62 6.17
CA SER A 223 0.59 16.27 7.47
C SER A 223 1.36 17.59 7.51
N PHE A 224 0.67 18.67 7.87
CA PHE A 224 1.29 19.96 8.15
C PHE A 224 1.46 20.11 9.66
N VAL A 225 2.71 20.14 10.10
CA VAL A 225 3.13 20.03 11.49
C VAL A 225 3.74 21.34 11.95
N MET A 226 3.40 21.78 13.15
CA MET A 226 3.94 23.00 13.76
C MET A 226 4.24 22.77 15.23
N SER A 227 5.14 23.59 15.78
CA SER A 227 5.46 23.62 17.21
C SER A 227 4.20 23.86 18.06
N ASN A 228 4.08 23.20 19.20
CA ASN A 228 2.98 23.37 20.17
C ASN A 228 2.99 24.75 20.85
N LYS A 229 4.15 25.44 20.81
CA LYS A 229 4.30 26.81 21.30
C LYS A 229 3.62 27.81 20.37
N ASP A 230 3.57 27.50 19.08
CA ASP A 230 2.85 28.32 18.10
C ASP A 230 1.33 28.23 18.34
N LYS A 231 0.70 29.39 18.50
CA LYS A 231 -0.74 29.53 18.79
C LYS A 231 -1.57 29.92 17.58
N ARG A 232 -0.96 30.07 16.41
CA ARG A 232 -1.69 30.33 15.16
C ARG A 232 -2.67 29.19 14.87
N VAL A 233 -3.84 29.55 14.37
CA VAL A 233 -4.86 28.59 13.93
C VAL A 233 -4.68 28.39 12.44
N VAL A 234 -4.24 27.19 12.06
CA VAL A 234 -3.95 26.80 10.69
C VAL A 234 -4.68 25.50 10.40
N ASN A 235 -5.71 25.57 9.54
CA ASN A 235 -6.63 24.45 9.31
C ASN A 235 -6.65 23.95 7.86
N ASN A 236 -5.95 24.62 6.94
CA ASN A 236 -5.90 24.27 5.52
C ASN A 236 -4.77 25.02 4.80
N LEU A 237 -4.54 24.67 3.53
CA LEU A 237 -3.54 25.30 2.67
C LEU A 237 -3.73 26.80 2.48
N ASN A 238 -4.98 27.29 2.42
CA ASN A 238 -5.25 28.72 2.23
C ASN A 238 -4.74 29.56 3.39
N ALA A 239 -4.72 29.02 4.61
CA ALA A 239 -4.21 29.70 5.79
C ALA A 239 -2.69 29.92 5.77
N ILE A 240 -1.95 29.18 4.92
CA ILE A 240 -0.49 29.21 4.84
C ILE A 240 0.04 29.55 3.44
N LYS A 241 -0.82 30.06 2.55
CA LYS A 241 -0.50 30.30 1.13
C LYS A 241 0.69 31.25 0.92
N ASP A 242 0.89 32.20 1.85
CA ASP A 242 1.96 33.21 1.80
C ASP A 242 3.13 32.86 2.72
N GLU A 243 3.09 31.68 3.36
CA GLU A 243 4.11 31.22 4.30
C GLU A 243 5.10 30.28 3.64
N THR A 244 6.29 30.16 4.26
CA THR A 244 7.27 29.15 3.85
C THR A 244 6.99 27.84 4.59
N VAL A 245 6.79 26.77 3.83
CA VAL A 245 6.68 25.40 4.35
C VAL A 245 7.98 24.65 4.14
N TYR A 246 8.48 24.01 5.20
CA TYR A 246 9.69 23.22 5.16
C TYR A 246 9.38 21.76 4.87
N VAL A 247 10.16 21.12 4.00
CA VAL A 247 9.98 19.72 3.59
C VAL A 247 11.34 19.04 3.51
N LYS A 248 11.41 17.74 3.82
CA LYS A 248 12.67 17.00 3.74
C LYS A 248 13.20 17.01 2.30
N GLU A 249 14.48 17.30 2.13
CA GLU A 249 15.13 17.28 0.82
C GLU A 249 15.02 15.91 0.12
N ASN A 250 15.18 15.91 -1.20
CA ASN A 250 15.18 14.71 -2.06
C ASN A 250 13.87 13.89 -2.06
N THR A 251 12.82 14.34 -1.37
CA THR A 251 11.51 13.66 -1.34
C THR A 251 10.59 14.11 -2.48
N SER A 252 9.78 13.18 -3.00
CA SER A 252 8.77 13.46 -4.04
C SER A 252 7.72 14.48 -3.58
N LEU A 253 7.58 14.65 -2.26
CA LEU A 253 6.67 15.57 -1.59
C LEU A 253 6.91 17.03 -2.00
N ILE A 254 8.15 17.41 -2.32
CA ILE A 254 8.48 18.77 -2.82
C ILE A 254 7.66 19.10 -4.07
N ASN A 255 7.59 18.17 -5.03
CA ASN A 255 6.86 18.38 -6.28
C ASN A 255 5.34 18.40 -6.03
N THR A 256 4.86 17.58 -5.09
CA THR A 256 3.45 17.58 -4.69
C THR A 256 3.05 18.93 -4.07
N LEU A 257 3.83 19.45 -3.13
CA LEU A 257 3.58 20.74 -2.49
C LEU A 257 3.60 21.90 -3.50
N LYS A 258 4.55 21.90 -4.44
CA LYS A 258 4.59 22.88 -5.53
C LYS A 258 3.34 22.84 -6.40
N SER A 259 2.85 21.64 -6.76
CA SER A 259 1.61 21.49 -7.53
C SER A 259 0.37 22.00 -6.79
N LEU A 260 0.41 22.02 -5.45
CA LEU A 260 -0.62 22.59 -4.58
C LEU A 260 -0.45 24.10 -4.35
N GLY A 261 0.52 24.75 -5.00
CA GLY A 261 0.79 26.19 -4.85
C GLY A 261 1.47 26.57 -3.54
N VAL A 262 2.08 25.62 -2.84
CA VAL A 262 2.77 25.88 -1.56
C VAL A 262 4.20 26.35 -1.81
N ASN A 263 4.61 27.44 -1.14
CA ASN A 263 5.99 27.91 -1.15
C ASN A 263 6.87 27.05 -0.23
N THR A 264 7.85 26.36 -0.81
CA THR A 264 8.65 25.34 -0.09
C THR A 264 10.12 25.70 0.09
N LYS A 265 10.68 25.41 1.27
CA LYS A 265 12.12 25.27 1.51
C LYS A 265 12.46 23.85 1.97
N THR A 266 13.70 23.42 1.75
CA THR A 266 14.14 22.08 2.18
C THR A 266 14.89 22.10 3.50
N TYR A 267 14.89 20.98 4.21
CA TYR A 267 15.79 20.68 5.33
C TYR A 267 16.44 19.31 5.17
N GLU A 268 17.64 19.13 5.70
CA GLU A 268 18.47 17.94 5.47
C GLU A 268 18.47 16.95 6.63
N ASN A 269 18.26 17.39 7.86
CA ASN A 269 18.51 16.57 9.07
C ASN A 269 17.64 17.00 10.27
N ASP A 270 17.66 16.18 11.31
CA ASP A 270 16.82 16.40 12.51
C ASP A 270 17.22 17.65 13.30
N LYS A 271 18.48 18.09 13.20
CA LYS A 271 18.94 19.34 13.83
C LYS A 271 18.28 20.54 13.17
N GLU A 272 18.26 20.59 11.84
CA GLU A 272 17.54 21.65 11.10
C GLU A 272 16.04 21.58 11.37
N LEU A 273 15.45 20.38 11.36
CA LEU A 273 14.04 20.18 11.69
C LEU A 273 13.69 20.76 13.07
N LYS A 274 14.54 20.51 14.07
CA LYS A 274 14.38 21.07 15.42
C LYS A 274 14.42 22.60 15.40
N ASN A 275 15.40 23.20 14.74
CA ASN A 275 15.53 24.65 14.64
C ASN A 275 14.30 25.28 13.96
N ILE A 276 13.79 24.65 12.89
CA ILE A 276 12.56 25.10 12.21
C ILE A 276 11.39 25.16 13.19
N PHE A 277 11.21 24.15 14.04
CA PHE A 277 10.14 24.18 15.05
C PHE A 277 10.39 25.21 16.18
N GLU A 278 11.65 25.45 16.56
CA GLU A 278 12.01 26.50 17.52
C GLU A 278 11.66 27.90 17.00
N ASP A 279 11.81 28.11 15.69
CA ASP A 279 11.47 29.34 14.98
C ASP A 279 9.99 29.41 14.54
N ASN A 280 9.14 28.51 15.03
CA ASN A 280 7.72 28.40 14.67
C ASN A 280 7.44 28.18 13.16
N GLY A 281 8.37 27.54 12.45
CA GLY A 281 8.17 27.13 11.06
C GLY A 281 7.11 26.04 10.90
N ILE A 282 6.56 25.94 9.69
CA ILE A 282 5.60 24.91 9.28
C ILE A 282 6.36 23.81 8.54
N VAL A 283 6.19 22.56 8.96
CA VAL A 283 6.83 21.41 8.32
C VAL A 283 5.76 20.57 7.63
N ALA A 284 5.95 20.24 6.36
CA ALA A 284 5.16 19.24 5.66
C ALA A 284 5.91 17.90 5.64
N MET A 285 5.23 16.84 6.04
CA MET A 285 5.72 15.47 5.98
C MET A 285 4.59 14.53 5.58
N GLU A 286 4.91 13.41 4.96
CA GLU A 286 3.91 12.38 4.65
C GLU A 286 3.30 11.84 5.94
N TYR A 287 2.01 11.50 5.94
CA TYR A 287 1.29 11.13 7.16
C TYR A 287 1.92 9.93 7.87
N ALA A 288 2.37 8.91 7.13
CA ALA A 288 3.09 7.78 7.72
C ALA A 288 4.37 8.22 8.45
N HIS A 289 5.11 9.18 7.89
CA HIS A 289 6.28 9.76 8.55
C HIS A 289 5.88 10.53 9.81
N TYR A 290 4.78 11.29 9.78
CA TYR A 290 4.27 11.99 10.95
C TYR A 290 3.93 11.02 12.10
N LEU A 291 3.35 9.86 11.81
CA LEU A 291 3.03 8.85 12.81
C LEU A 291 4.29 8.40 13.58
N VAL A 292 5.41 8.15 12.90
CA VAL A 292 6.68 7.84 13.56
C VAL A 292 7.25 9.05 14.30
N PHE A 293 7.23 10.22 13.67
CA PHE A 293 7.75 11.45 14.26
C PHE A 293 7.05 11.80 15.58
N LYS A 294 5.72 11.61 15.68
CA LYS A 294 4.95 11.92 16.90
C LYS A 294 5.31 11.02 18.08
N GLU A 295 5.82 9.82 17.82
CA GLU A 295 6.30 8.94 18.89
C GLU A 295 7.55 9.51 19.56
N THR A 296 8.46 10.08 18.78
CA THR A 296 9.74 10.63 19.27
C THR A 296 9.66 12.12 19.65
N SER A 297 8.74 12.90 19.07
CA SER A 297 8.61 14.34 19.31
C SER A 297 7.27 14.72 19.95
N LYS A 298 7.34 15.24 21.18
CA LYS A 298 6.16 15.74 21.92
C LYS A 298 5.97 17.26 21.84
N THR A 299 6.87 17.97 21.16
CA THR A 299 6.89 19.44 21.11
C THR A 299 6.23 20.04 19.87
N ALA A 300 5.83 19.20 18.90
CA ALA A 300 5.13 19.60 17.68
C ALA A 300 3.98 18.64 17.38
N ASN A 301 2.93 19.13 16.70
CA ASN A 301 1.77 18.34 16.32
C ASN A 301 1.25 18.72 14.94
N GLU A 302 0.58 17.78 14.29
CA GLU A 302 -0.22 18.02 13.08
C GLU A 302 -1.28 19.07 13.39
N ARG A 303 -1.39 20.05 12.49
CA ARG A 303 -2.42 21.10 12.52
C ARG A 303 -3.56 20.76 11.58
N PHE A 304 -3.23 20.31 10.38
CA PHE A 304 -4.18 19.76 9.44
C PHE A 304 -3.50 18.76 8.50
N ARG A 305 -4.33 17.98 7.81
CA ARG A 305 -3.92 17.01 6.80
C ARG A 305 -4.51 17.37 5.44
N GLN A 306 -3.72 17.16 4.39
CA GLN A 306 -4.14 17.33 3.01
C GLN A 306 -4.02 16.00 2.29
N SER A 307 -5.13 15.50 1.76
CA SER A 307 -5.09 14.34 0.87
C SER A 307 -4.54 14.71 -0.50
N THR A 308 -3.85 13.76 -1.12
CA THR A 308 -3.27 13.92 -2.45
C THR A 308 -3.81 12.86 -3.40
N ALA A 309 -3.65 13.10 -4.70
CA ALA A 309 -3.93 12.10 -5.73
C ALA A 309 -2.72 11.18 -6.00
N LYS A 310 -1.69 11.24 -5.15
CA LYS A 310 -0.50 10.40 -5.28
C LYS A 310 -0.63 9.18 -4.41
N SER A 311 -0.06 8.10 -4.93
CA SER A 311 0.09 6.85 -4.19
C SER A 311 1.52 6.38 -4.25
N LEU A 312 1.85 5.49 -3.31
CA LEU A 312 3.14 4.86 -3.27
C LEU A 312 3.35 4.06 -4.56
N SER A 313 4.56 4.13 -5.10
CA SER A 313 4.90 3.43 -6.33
C SER A 313 6.24 2.76 -6.23
N PHE A 314 6.34 1.62 -6.89
CA PHE A 314 7.57 0.88 -7.09
C PHE A 314 8.09 1.11 -8.50
N GLN A 315 9.39 1.33 -8.61
CA GLN A 315 10.10 1.43 -9.89
C GLN A 315 10.84 0.12 -10.10
N SER A 316 10.53 -0.57 -11.20
CA SER A 316 11.01 -1.91 -11.48
C SER A 316 11.77 -1.97 -12.80
N ASN A 317 13.02 -2.44 -12.73
CA ASN A 317 13.87 -2.77 -13.88
C ASN A 317 13.72 -4.23 -14.35
N ASN A 318 12.76 -4.94 -13.78
CA ASN A 318 12.54 -6.36 -14.08
C ASN A 318 11.79 -6.56 -15.39
N ASP A 319 11.75 -7.80 -15.85
CA ASP A 319 10.99 -8.19 -17.05
C ASP A 319 9.47 -8.03 -16.86
N ALA A 320 8.76 -8.18 -17.98
CA ALA A 320 7.31 -8.01 -18.02
C ALA A 320 6.55 -9.04 -17.17
N VAL A 321 7.09 -10.24 -16.98
CA VAL A 321 6.42 -11.30 -16.21
C VAL A 321 6.48 -10.95 -14.72
N PHE A 322 7.66 -10.57 -14.22
CA PHE A 322 7.80 -10.09 -12.84
C PHE A 322 6.90 -8.87 -12.61
N ASN A 323 6.97 -7.87 -13.50
CA ASN A 323 6.20 -6.63 -13.34
C ASN A 323 4.70 -6.92 -13.32
N LYS A 324 4.22 -7.83 -14.17
CA LYS A 324 2.83 -8.27 -14.18
C LYS A 324 2.46 -8.93 -12.86
N LEU A 325 3.18 -9.97 -12.45
CA LEU A 325 2.91 -10.69 -11.21
C LEU A 325 2.91 -9.76 -9.99
N PHE A 326 3.96 -8.93 -9.86
CA PHE A 326 4.10 -7.99 -8.75
C PHE A 326 3.01 -6.90 -8.77
N SER A 327 2.63 -6.38 -9.94
CA SER A 327 1.58 -5.36 -10.03
C SER A 327 0.21 -5.86 -9.59
N TYR A 328 -0.17 -7.09 -9.98
CA TYR A 328 -1.43 -7.70 -9.54
C TYR A 328 -1.39 -8.06 -8.06
N TYR A 329 -0.23 -8.47 -7.54
CA TYR A 329 -0.07 -8.70 -6.11
C TYR A 329 -0.24 -7.40 -5.32
N VAL A 330 0.46 -6.33 -5.70
CA VAL A 330 0.45 -5.06 -4.97
C VAL A 330 -0.96 -4.47 -4.84
N MET A 331 -1.83 -4.64 -5.85
CA MET A 331 -3.21 -4.14 -5.81
C MET A 331 -4.16 -4.97 -4.95
N THR A 332 -3.82 -6.21 -4.55
CA THR A 332 -4.66 -6.99 -3.61
C THR A 332 -4.49 -6.54 -2.16
N ILE A 333 -3.50 -5.69 -1.88
CA ILE A 333 -3.20 -5.24 -0.53
C ILE A 333 -3.98 -3.97 -0.19
N ASP A 334 -4.73 -4.02 0.91
CA ASP A 334 -5.44 -2.85 1.44
C ASP A 334 -4.48 -1.78 1.98
N LYS A 335 -4.84 -0.52 1.75
CA LYS A 335 -4.03 0.65 2.12
C LYS A 335 -3.89 0.84 3.63
N ASN A 336 -4.90 0.48 4.41
CA ASN A 336 -4.83 0.57 5.86
C ASN A 336 -4.05 -0.62 6.43
N GLN A 337 -4.27 -1.82 5.88
CA GLN A 337 -3.52 -3.02 6.24
C GLN A 337 -2.01 -2.78 6.09
N ILE A 338 -1.57 -2.26 4.94
CA ILE A 338 -0.14 -2.02 4.73
C ILE A 338 0.41 -0.93 5.67
N LEU A 339 -0.35 0.13 5.95
CA LEU A 339 0.08 1.16 6.89
C LEU A 339 0.33 0.56 8.28
N PHE A 340 -0.61 -0.22 8.81
CA PHE A 340 -0.51 -0.77 10.16
C PHE A 340 0.59 -1.82 10.27
N THR A 341 0.59 -2.79 9.36
CA THR A 341 1.59 -3.87 9.38
C THR A 341 2.99 -3.37 9.04
N GLY A 342 3.11 -2.39 8.15
CA GLY A 342 4.38 -1.75 7.82
C GLY A 342 4.93 -0.90 8.98
N LEU A 343 4.08 -0.19 9.73
CA LEU A 343 4.51 0.53 10.94
C LEU A 343 5.00 -0.42 12.03
N GLU A 344 4.27 -1.52 12.26
CA GLU A 344 4.69 -2.56 13.20
C GLU A 344 6.05 -3.15 12.81
N ASP A 345 6.24 -3.44 11.53
CA ASP A 345 7.47 -3.99 10.98
C ASP A 345 8.64 -3.00 11.10
N TYR A 346 8.41 -1.72 10.81
CA TYR A 346 9.38 -0.64 11.06
C TYR A 346 9.82 -0.58 12.53
N TYR A 347 8.88 -0.62 13.48
CA TYR A 347 9.19 -0.59 14.91
C TYR A 347 9.92 -1.86 15.37
N THR A 348 9.61 -3.01 14.79
CA THR A 348 10.30 -4.27 15.07
C THR A 348 11.75 -4.19 14.63
N ALA A 349 12.00 -3.78 13.37
CA ALA A 349 13.35 -3.62 12.83
C ALA A 349 14.18 -2.62 13.65
N THR A 350 13.62 -1.47 13.99
CA THR A 350 14.34 -0.44 14.77
C THR A 350 14.66 -0.87 16.21
N ARG A 351 13.83 -1.71 16.83
CA ARG A 351 14.14 -2.31 18.15
C ARG A 351 15.19 -3.41 18.08
N SER A 352 15.32 -4.11 16.95
CA SER A 352 16.36 -5.13 16.79
C SER A 352 17.77 -4.54 16.71
N GLY A 353 17.90 -3.24 16.41
CA GLY A 353 19.17 -2.52 16.40
C GLY A 353 19.58 -1.89 17.74
N THR A 354 18.71 -1.91 18.75
CA THR A 354 18.98 -1.43 20.13
C THR A 354 19.28 -2.58 21.06
#